data_AF-A0A844XS83-F1
#
_entry.id   AF-A0A844XS83-F1
#
_cell.length_a   1.000
_cell.length_b   1.000
_cell.length_c   1.000
_cell.angle_alpha   90.00
_cell.angle_beta   90.00
_cell.angle_gamma   90.00
#
_symmetry.space_group_name_H-M   'P 1'
#
loop_
_entity.id
_entity.type
_entity.pdbx_description
1 polymer ?
#
loop_
_entity_poly.entity_id
_entity_poly.type
_entity_poly.pdbx_seq_one_letter_code
_entity_poly.pdbx_strand_id
1 'polypeptide(L)' 'MILRLVAIMAAGAFAASCMRKTRKRNAAYAPDQPHESYLDIRDAGPDAMRDAPRREWTEIDEDLDESFPASDPPGGY' A
#
# COMPACT_ATOMS: atom_id res chain seq x y z
N MET A 1 6.07 -6.31 45.82
CA MET A 1 6.90 -6.02 44.61
C MET A 1 6.44 -6.78 43.38
N ILE A 2 6.15 -8.08 43.49
CA ILE A 2 5.76 -8.94 42.35
C ILE A 2 4.50 -8.45 41.61
N LEU A 3 3.42 -8.07 42.32
CA LEU A 3 2.20 -7.55 41.67
C LEU A 3 2.44 -6.28 40.81
N ARG A 4 3.35 -5.40 41.23
CA ARG A 4 3.69 -4.19 40.47
C ARG A 4 4.44 -4.54 39.18
N LEU A 5 5.33 -5.52 39.24
CA LEU A 5 6.06 -6.01 38.05
C LEU A 5 5.10 -6.68 37.05
N VAL A 6 4.15 -7.47 37.52
CA VAL A 6 3.11 -8.09 36.67
C VAL A 6 2.23 -7.02 36.02
N ALA A 7 1.82 -6.00 36.77
CA ALA A 7 1.02 -4.90 36.24
C ALA A 7 1.76 -4.11 35.14
N ILE A 8 3.06 -3.84 35.31
CA ILE A 8 3.90 -3.17 34.31
C ILE A 8 4.05 -4.04 33.05
N MET A 9 4.26 -5.35 33.21
CA MET A 9 4.34 -6.28 32.08
C MET A 9 3.02 -6.34 31.30
N ALA A 10 1.89 -6.43 32.01
CA ALA A 10 0.57 -6.47 31.39
C ALA A 10 0.25 -5.17 30.63
N ALA A 11 0.57 -4.02 31.22
CA ALA A 11 0.40 -2.71 30.58
C ALA A 11 1.28 -2.58 29.32
N GLY A 12 2.54 -3.03 29.40
CA GLY A 12 3.46 -3.04 28.26
C GLY A 12 2.99 -3.94 27.11
N ALA A 13 2.53 -5.15 27.42
CA ALA A 13 2.01 -6.09 26.44
C ALA A 13 0.72 -5.56 25.77
N PHE A 14 -0.17 -4.94 26.56
CA PHE A 14 -1.39 -4.33 26.06
C PHE A 14 -1.10 -3.13 25.13
N ALA A 15 -0.22 -2.22 25.54
CA ALA A 15 0.21 -1.11 24.70
C ALA A 15 0.84 -1.58 23.38
N ALA A 16 1.73 -2.58 23.45
CA ALA A 16 2.33 -3.18 22.25
C ALA A 16 1.29 -3.88 21.36
N SER A 17 0.24 -4.47 21.92
CA SER A 17 -0.86 -5.05 21.15
C SER A 17 -1.67 -3.97 20.42
N CYS A 18 -1.99 -2.85 21.08
CA CYS A 18 -2.69 -1.72 20.48
C CYS A 18 -1.88 -1.07 19.34
N MET A 19 -0.56 -0.95 19.49
CA MET A 19 0.32 -0.37 18.48
C MET A 19 0.58 -1.29 17.27
N ARG A 20 0.36 -2.60 17.39
CA ARG A 20 0.60 -3.58 16.31
C ARG A 20 -0.49 -3.61 15.22
N LYS A 21 -1.47 -2.71 15.26
CA LYS A 21 -2.61 -2.71 14.32
C LYS A 21 -2.40 -1.94 13.02
N THR A 22 -1.18 -1.50 12.70
CA THR A 22 -0.90 -1.00 11.35
C THR A 22 -0.70 -2.19 10.41
N ARG A 23 -1.76 -2.53 9.65
CA ARG A 23 -1.59 -3.43 8.50
C ARG A 23 -0.53 -2.81 7.60
N LYS A 24 0.51 -3.58 7.25
CA LYS A 24 1.38 -3.21 6.13
C LYS A 24 0.44 -3.04 4.93
N ARG A 25 0.52 -1.91 4.25
CA ARG A 25 -0.16 -1.59 2.98
C ARG A 25 0.89 -1.21 1.95
N ASN A 26 0.63 -1.49 0.68
CA ASN A 26 1.51 -1.10 -0.41
C ASN A 26 1.51 0.42 -0.41
N ALA A 27 2.69 1.00 -0.18
CA ALA A 27 2.79 2.44 0.02
C ALA A 27 2.31 3.24 -1.20
N ALA A 28 2.32 2.64 -2.39
CA ALA A 28 1.94 3.31 -3.63
C ALA A 28 0.45 3.12 -4.02
N TYR A 29 -0.28 2.23 -3.37
CA TYR A 29 -1.57 1.75 -3.90
C TYR A 29 -2.75 2.49 -3.26
N ALA A 30 -3.79 2.72 -4.05
CA ALA A 30 -5.06 3.24 -3.55
C ALA A 30 -5.73 2.24 -2.57
N PRO A 31 -6.70 2.71 -1.74
CA PRO A 31 -7.30 1.89 -0.69
C PRO A 31 -8.13 0.68 -1.17
N ASP A 32 -8.49 0.60 -2.44
CA ASP A 32 -9.28 -0.45 -3.08
C ASP A 32 -8.45 -1.44 -3.91
N GLN A 33 -7.15 -1.21 -4.02
CA GLN A 33 -6.20 -2.01 -4.78
C GLN A 33 -5.69 -3.24 -3.99
N PRO A 34 -5.23 -4.31 -4.68
CA PRO A 34 -4.81 -5.56 -4.03
C PRO A 34 -3.60 -5.37 -3.10
N HIS A 35 -3.62 -6.03 -1.94
CA HIS A 35 -2.55 -5.93 -0.93
C HIS A 35 -2.34 -7.20 -0.08
N GLU A 36 -2.62 -8.37 -0.62
CA GLU A 36 -2.41 -9.63 0.10
C GLU A 36 -1.03 -10.23 -0.19
N SER A 37 -0.41 -9.88 -1.32
CA SER A 37 0.88 -10.41 -1.77
C SER A 37 1.86 -9.31 -2.19
N TYR A 38 3.16 -9.62 -2.11
CA TYR A 38 4.20 -8.78 -2.71
C TYR A 38 4.24 -8.86 -4.24
N LEU A 39 3.53 -9.84 -4.81
CA LEU A 39 3.32 -10.00 -6.25
C LEU A 39 2.08 -9.25 -6.76
N ASP A 40 1.30 -8.66 -5.86
CA ASP A 40 0.14 -7.88 -6.27
C ASP A 40 0.60 -6.68 -7.10
N ILE A 41 -0.17 -6.40 -8.15
CA ILE A 41 0.02 -5.29 -9.06
C ILE A 41 -1.29 -4.50 -9.01
N ARG A 42 -1.20 -3.18 -8.81
CA ARG A 42 -2.38 -2.30 -8.87
C ARG A 42 -2.86 -2.15 -10.32
N ASP A 43 -4.11 -1.80 -10.49
CA ASP A 43 -4.63 -1.34 -11.78
C ASP A 43 -3.84 -0.11 -12.29
N ALA A 44 -3.86 0.11 -13.60
CA ALA A 44 -3.27 1.29 -14.21
C ALA A 44 -4.12 2.55 -13.93
N GLY A 45 -3.47 3.71 -14.03
CA GLY A 45 -4.11 5.01 -13.95
C GLY A 45 -4.02 5.68 -12.58
N PRO A 46 -4.38 6.97 -12.53
CA PRO A 46 -4.17 7.81 -11.35
C PRO A 46 -5.08 7.42 -10.16
N ASP A 47 -6.25 6.85 -10.44
CA ASP A 47 -7.21 6.43 -9.40
C ASP A 47 -6.72 5.23 -8.58
N ALA A 48 -5.83 4.42 -9.16
CA ALA A 48 -5.20 3.29 -8.48
C ALA A 48 -3.98 3.70 -7.64
N MET A 49 -3.56 4.97 -7.69
CA MET A 49 -2.43 5.49 -6.91
C MET A 49 -2.87 5.99 -5.52
N ARG A 50 -2.02 5.82 -4.51
CA ARG A 50 -2.27 6.37 -3.15
C ARG A 50 -2.40 7.89 -3.17
N ASP A 51 -1.47 8.55 -3.85
CA ASP A 51 -1.40 10.01 -3.91
C ASP A 51 -1.72 10.44 -5.35
N ALA A 52 -2.59 11.44 -5.48
CA ALA A 52 -2.92 11.99 -6.78
C ALA A 52 -1.68 12.63 -7.46
N PRO A 53 -1.55 12.50 -8.79
CA PRO A 53 -0.50 13.17 -9.55
C PRO A 53 -0.50 14.69 -9.32
N ARG A 54 0.68 15.29 -9.21
CA ARG A 54 0.84 16.76 -9.04
C ARG A 54 0.75 17.54 -10.36
N ARG A 55 0.79 16.84 -11.48
CA ARG A 55 0.68 17.38 -12.83
C ARG A 55 -0.45 16.65 -13.55
N GLU A 56 -0.85 17.18 -14.70
CA GLU A 56 -1.76 16.49 -15.60
C GLU A 56 -1.24 15.08 -15.93
N TRP A 57 -2.17 14.12 -15.86
CA TRP A 57 -1.97 12.74 -16.31
C TRP A 57 -2.16 12.72 -17.82
N THR A 58 -1.10 12.42 -18.54
CA THR A 58 -1.10 12.43 -20.00
C THR A 58 -1.34 11.03 -20.54
N GLU A 59 -1.74 10.92 -21.80
CA GLU A 59 -1.87 9.64 -22.50
C GLU A 59 -0.58 8.81 -22.46
N ILE A 60 0.58 9.47 -22.54
CA ILE A 60 1.90 8.82 -22.40
C ILE A 60 2.07 8.21 -21.00
N ASP A 61 1.51 8.83 -19.96
CA ASP A 61 1.57 8.26 -18.60
C ASP A 61 0.69 7.02 -18.48
N GLU A 62 -0.48 7.05 -19.11
CA GLU A 62 -1.40 5.91 -19.15
C GLU A 62 -0.78 4.73 -19.90
N ASP A 63 -0.30 4.96 -21.12
CA ASP A 63 0.37 3.95 -21.95
C ASP A 63 1.57 3.32 -21.22
N LEU A 64 2.33 4.14 -20.49
CA LEU A 64 3.47 3.66 -19.70
C LEU A 64 3.01 2.85 -18.47
N ASP A 65 1.93 3.24 -17.81
CA ASP A 65 1.41 2.52 -16.63
C ASP A 65 0.78 1.18 -17.03
N GLU A 66 0.05 1.13 -18.15
CA GLU A 66 -0.56 -0.08 -18.71
C GLU A 66 0.47 -1.11 -19.20
N SER A 67 1.68 -0.66 -19.57
CA SER A 67 2.77 -1.55 -19.97
C SER A 67 3.35 -2.40 -18.83
N PHE A 68 2.91 -2.20 -17.59
CA PHE A 68 3.31 -3.04 -16.45
C PHE A 68 2.26 -4.13 -16.15
N PRO A 69 2.68 -5.38 -15.84
CA PRO A 69 4.06 -5.88 -15.76
C PRO A 69 4.63 -6.36 -17.12
N ALA A 70 3.79 -6.47 -18.14
CA ALA A 70 4.12 -7.16 -19.39
C ALA A 70 4.60 -6.18 -20.47
N SER A 71 5.81 -6.43 -20.97
CA SER A 71 6.57 -5.66 -21.97
C SER A 71 5.92 -5.48 -23.35
N ASP A 72 4.60 -5.64 -23.47
CA ASP A 72 3.91 -5.40 -24.73
C ASP A 72 3.90 -3.87 -24.99
N PRO A 73 4.34 -3.43 -26.18
CA PRO A 73 4.26 -2.03 -26.53
C PRO A 73 2.80 -1.57 -26.53
N PRO A 74 2.51 -0.32 -26.11
CA PRO A 74 1.15 0.21 -26.09
C PRO A 74 0.49 0.02 -27.46
N GLY A 75 -0.75 -0.47 -27.46
CA GLY A 75 -1.46 -0.94 -28.66
C GLY A 75 -2.06 0.16 -29.54
N GLY A 76 -1.71 1.42 -29.31
CA GLY A 76 -2.33 2.61 -29.92
C GLY A 76 -1.84 3.00 -31.32
N TYR A 77 -1.53 2.03 -32.19
CA TYR A 77 -1.14 2.30 -33.59
C TYR A 77 -2.33 2.51 -34.54
#